data_AF-A0A5Q6S4J1-F1
#
_entry.id   AF-A0A5Q6S4J1-F1
#
_cell.length_a   1.000
_cell.length_b   1.000
_cell.length_c   1.000
_cell.angle_alpha   90.00
_cell.angle_beta   90.00
_cell.angle_gamma   90.00
#
_symmetry.space_group_name_H-M   'P 1'
#
loop_
_entity.id
_entity.type
_entity.pdbx_description
1 polymer ?
#
loop_
_entity_poly.entity_id
_entity_poly.type
_entity_poly.pdbx_seq_one_letter_code
_entity_poly.pdbx_strand_id
1 'polypeptide(L)'
;MIAEVTQPTDFGGSSDGTYTPNVTAFDHPEFEGATGDTLVRASAALYRRLSGFIVVADARSMHEAASGAELTVAYVDLSVEGDVDPKMSESFGRTFRCAVREFGSVESNLAIANMDFRDFADNVQSDGVFRGFGASG
;
A
#
# COMPACT_ATOMS: atom_id res chain seq x y z
N MET A 1 -16.60 3.89 13.71
CA MET A 1 -16.85 2.56 13.12
C MET A 1 -16.23 2.58 11.75
N ILE A 2 -15.12 1.86 11.54
CA ILE A 2 -14.43 1.83 10.26
C ILE A 2 -15.21 0.89 9.35
N ALA A 3 -15.71 1.40 8.21
CA ALA A 3 -16.34 0.56 7.21
C ALA A 3 -15.28 -0.38 6.61
N GLU A 4 -15.65 -1.64 6.35
CA GLU A 4 -14.80 -2.58 5.63
C GLU A 4 -14.63 -2.07 4.19
N VAL A 5 -13.39 -1.73 3.80
CA VAL A 5 -13.06 -1.08 2.51
C VAL A 5 -12.35 -2.06 1.59
N THR A 6 -12.90 -3.25 1.39
CA THR A 6 -12.38 -4.17 0.37
C THR A 6 -13.49 -4.47 -0.62
N GLN A 7 -13.34 -3.98 -1.85
CA GLN A 7 -14.18 -4.41 -2.96
C GLN A 7 -13.49 -5.57 -3.67
N PRO A 8 -14.21 -6.67 -3.99
CA PRO A 8 -13.65 -7.74 -4.78
C PRO A 8 -13.15 -7.21 -6.13
N THR A 9 -11.95 -7.61 -6.52
CA THR A 9 -11.36 -7.29 -7.82
C THR A 9 -11.54 -8.47 -8.76
N ASP A 10 -12.14 -8.24 -9.93
CA ASP A 10 -12.20 -9.21 -11.01
C ASP A 10 -10.99 -9.01 -11.93
N PHE A 11 -10.14 -10.03 -12.01
CA PHE A 11 -8.95 -10.01 -12.86
C PHE A 11 -9.21 -10.52 -14.29
N GLY A 12 -10.46 -10.77 -14.67
CA GLY A 12 -10.85 -11.04 -16.06
C GLY A 12 -10.08 -12.20 -16.69
N GLY A 13 -10.44 -13.44 -16.34
CA GLY A 13 -9.91 -14.65 -17.00
C GLY A 13 -9.05 -15.57 -16.13
N SER A 14 -8.96 -15.34 -14.81
CA SER A 14 -8.40 -16.34 -13.89
C SER A 14 -9.41 -17.47 -13.64
N SER A 15 -8.93 -18.70 -13.42
CA SER A 15 -9.76 -19.81 -12.94
C SER A 15 -10.23 -19.63 -11.50
N ASP A 16 -9.64 -18.67 -10.80
CA ASP A 16 -9.70 -18.54 -9.34
C ASP A 16 -10.77 -17.54 -8.88
N GLY A 17 -11.45 -16.87 -9.83
CA GLY A 17 -12.56 -15.96 -9.55
C GLY A 17 -12.11 -14.56 -9.08
N THR A 18 -12.99 -13.89 -8.35
CA THR A 18 -12.72 -12.54 -7.81
C THR A 18 -11.83 -12.60 -6.57
N TYR A 19 -10.87 -11.70 -6.46
CA TYR A 19 -9.98 -11.58 -5.31
C TYR A 19 -10.48 -10.53 -4.33
N THR A 20 -10.55 -10.87 -3.04
CA THR A 20 -10.82 -9.90 -1.97
C THR A 20 -9.53 -9.65 -1.19
N PRO A 21 -9.00 -8.41 -1.16
CA PRO A 21 -7.83 -8.07 -0.37
C PRO A 21 -8.01 -8.42 1.11
N ASN A 22 -6.99 -8.99 1.74
CA ASN A 22 -7.01 -9.36 3.16
C ASN A 22 -6.35 -8.26 4.01
N VAL A 23 -7.06 -7.16 4.22
CA VAL A 23 -6.59 -6.03 5.04
C VAL A 23 -7.47 -5.82 6.27
N THR A 24 -6.86 -5.44 7.38
CA THR A 24 -7.59 -5.02 8.60
C THR A 24 -7.48 -3.51 8.74
N ALA A 25 -8.62 -2.82 8.66
CA ALA A 25 -8.64 -1.37 8.85
C ALA A 25 -8.59 -1.02 10.35
N PHE A 26 -7.78 -0.03 10.71
CA PHE A 26 -7.61 0.45 12.08
C PHE A 26 -7.37 1.97 12.10
N ASP A 27 -7.85 2.64 13.15
CA ASP A 27 -7.75 4.09 13.36
C ASP A 27 -7.40 4.34 14.83
N HIS A 28 -6.38 5.16 15.10
CA HIS A 28 -5.92 5.46 16.46
C HIS A 28 -5.33 6.87 16.57
N PRO A 29 -5.74 7.66 17.58
CA PRO A 29 -5.26 9.05 17.76
C PRO A 29 -3.74 9.18 17.89
N GLU A 30 -3.05 8.15 18.41
CA GLU A 30 -1.58 8.19 18.56
C GLU A 30 -0.82 8.14 17.22
N PHE A 31 -1.50 7.83 16.11
CA PHE A 31 -0.93 7.87 14.77
C PHE A 31 -1.25 9.15 14.00
N GLU A 32 -1.91 10.13 14.64
CA GLU A 32 -2.16 11.43 14.02
C GLU A 32 -0.85 12.13 13.64
N GLY A 33 -0.69 12.48 12.36
CA GLY A 33 0.52 13.12 11.83
C GLY A 33 1.74 12.18 11.67
N ALA A 34 1.56 10.86 11.80
CA ALA A 34 2.66 9.91 11.63
C ALA A 34 3.20 9.91 10.19
N THR A 35 4.53 9.89 10.07
CA THR A 35 5.24 9.66 8.79
C THR A 35 5.44 8.16 8.54
N GLY A 36 5.80 7.77 7.31
CA GLY A 36 6.17 6.39 7.00
C GLY A 36 7.23 5.82 7.96
N ASP A 37 8.31 6.57 8.20
CA ASP A 37 9.35 6.22 9.18
C ASP A 37 8.80 6.00 10.61
N THR A 38 7.84 6.84 11.02
CA THR A 38 7.24 6.76 12.36
C THR A 38 6.35 5.52 12.48
N LEU A 39 5.59 5.22 11.43
CA LEU A 39 4.75 4.03 11.34
C LEU A 39 5.57 2.74 11.32
N VAL A 40 6.70 2.71 10.59
CA VAL A 40 7.65 1.59 10.59
C VAL A 40 8.19 1.34 11.99
N ARG A 41 8.66 2.39 12.68
CA ARG A 41 9.19 2.27 14.05
C ARG A 41 8.14 1.84 15.06
N ALA A 42 6.94 2.42 14.99
CA ALA A 42 5.85 2.05 15.88
C ALA A 42 5.39 0.60 15.65
N SER A 43 5.27 0.21 14.38
CA SER A 43 4.91 -1.16 14.01
C SER A 43 5.99 -2.16 14.46
N ALA A 44 7.27 -1.80 14.39
CA ALA A 44 8.38 -2.67 14.81
C ALA A 44 8.38 -2.90 16.34
N ALA A 45 7.94 -1.89 17.09
CA ALA A 45 7.76 -1.99 18.54
C ALA A 45 6.55 -2.84 18.94
N LEU A 46 5.47 -2.81 18.14
CA LEU A 46 4.21 -3.51 18.44
C LEU A 46 4.18 -4.96 17.93
N TYR A 47 4.77 -5.22 16.77
CA TYR A 47 4.77 -6.52 16.10
C TYR A 47 6.20 -7.03 15.98
N ARG A 48 6.56 -8.04 16.81
CA ARG A 48 7.91 -8.63 16.92
C ARG A 48 8.51 -9.13 15.59
N ARG A 49 7.73 -9.23 14.52
CA ARG A 49 8.18 -9.49 13.15
C ARG A 49 7.30 -8.69 12.20
N LEU A 50 7.80 -7.56 11.71
CA LEU A 50 7.19 -6.89 10.58
C LEU A 50 7.67 -7.57 9.30
N SER A 51 6.73 -8.10 8.54
CA SER A 51 6.95 -8.55 7.17
C SER A 51 5.73 -8.13 6.36
N GLY A 52 5.94 -7.29 5.34
CA GLY A 52 4.88 -6.77 4.47
C GLY A 52 4.86 -5.26 4.39
N PHE A 53 3.68 -4.68 4.20
CA PHE A 53 3.46 -3.25 4.04
C PHE A 53 2.23 -2.81 4.85
N ILE A 54 2.09 -1.50 5.07
CA ILE A 54 0.82 -0.90 5.49
C ILE A 54 0.27 0.00 4.39
N VAL A 55 -1.05 0.18 4.44
CA VAL A 55 -1.77 1.12 3.59
C VAL A 55 -2.38 2.19 4.48
N VAL A 56 -2.12 3.45 4.17
CA VAL A 56 -2.52 4.61 4.97
C VAL A 56 -3.45 5.49 4.17
N ALA A 57 -4.64 5.75 4.73
CA ALA A 57 -5.53 6.82 4.28
C ALA A 57 -5.22 8.09 5.10
N ASP A 58 -4.29 8.91 4.60
CA ASP A 58 -3.82 10.12 5.28
C ASP A 58 -4.73 11.35 5.01
N ALA A 59 -4.31 12.53 5.47
CA ALA A 59 -5.03 13.78 5.25
C ALA A 59 -5.31 14.11 3.77
N ARG A 60 -4.41 13.75 2.85
CA ARG A 60 -4.62 13.90 1.41
C ARG A 60 -5.70 12.94 0.92
N SER A 61 -5.69 11.69 1.38
CA SER A 61 -6.77 10.72 1.04
C SER A 61 -8.15 11.23 1.52
N MET A 62 -8.21 11.79 2.72
CA MET A 62 -9.44 12.37 3.27
C MET A 62 -9.90 13.59 2.47
N HIS A 63 -8.97 14.45 2.04
CA HIS A 63 -9.28 15.60 1.19
C HIS A 63 -9.78 15.18 -0.20
N GLU A 64 -9.14 14.19 -0.83
CA GLU A 64 -9.55 13.63 -2.12
C GLU A 64 -10.98 13.06 -2.03
N ALA A 65 -11.27 12.30 -0.97
CA ALA A 65 -12.61 11.76 -0.72
C ALA A 65 -13.65 12.88 -0.54
N ALA A 66 -13.34 13.92 0.25
CA ALA A 66 -14.26 15.01 0.54
C ALA A 66 -14.53 15.92 -0.68
N SER A 67 -13.54 16.07 -1.57
CA SER A 67 -13.64 16.88 -2.79
C SER A 67 -14.19 16.12 -3.99
N GLY A 68 -14.30 14.78 -3.90
CA GLY A 68 -14.66 13.92 -5.03
C GLY A 68 -13.56 13.80 -6.09
N ALA A 69 -12.32 14.12 -5.73
CA ALA A 69 -11.16 13.89 -6.59
C ALA A 69 -10.83 12.39 -6.68
N GLU A 70 -9.86 12.02 -7.51
CA GLU A 70 -9.36 10.64 -7.55
C GLU A 70 -8.83 10.26 -6.16
N LEU A 71 -9.44 9.22 -5.56
CA LEU A 71 -9.04 8.74 -4.25
C LEU A 71 -7.74 7.93 -4.37
N THR A 72 -6.74 8.31 -3.58
CA THR A 72 -5.46 7.63 -3.55
C THR A 72 -5.03 7.35 -2.10
N VAL A 73 -4.30 6.26 -1.88
CA VAL A 73 -3.81 5.81 -0.55
C VAL A 73 -2.29 5.63 -0.57
N ALA A 74 -1.62 5.82 0.56
CA ALA A 74 -0.17 5.67 0.67
C ALA A 74 0.19 4.24 1.09
N TYR A 75 1.00 3.56 0.29
CA TYR A 75 1.65 2.31 0.66
C TYR A 75 2.98 2.63 1.34
N VAL A 76 3.27 1.97 2.45
CA VAL A 76 4.54 2.08 3.18
C VAL A 76 5.12 0.68 3.37
N ASP A 77 6.31 0.46 2.84
CA ASP A 77 7.02 -0.80 3.00
C ASP A 77 7.54 -0.93 4.44
N LEU A 78 7.20 -2.04 5.09
CA LEU A 78 7.64 -2.38 6.44
C LEU A 78 8.73 -3.46 6.44
N SER A 79 9.18 -3.95 5.27
CA SER A 79 10.17 -5.02 5.20
C SER A 79 11.52 -4.53 5.75
N VAL A 80 11.84 -4.93 6.98
CA VAL A 80 12.93 -4.42 7.81
C VAL A 80 14.30 -4.50 7.12
N GLU A 81 15.12 -3.47 7.31
CA GLU A 81 16.56 -3.49 7.05
C GLU A 81 17.27 -4.40 8.07
N GLY A 82 17.74 -5.59 7.64
CA GLY A 82 18.59 -6.47 8.47
C GLY A 82 18.67 -7.94 8.05
N ASP A 83 19.91 -8.41 7.80
CA ASP A 83 20.40 -9.80 7.64
C ASP A 83 19.74 -10.76 6.63
N VAL A 84 18.76 -10.30 5.85
CA VAL A 84 18.31 -10.94 4.62
C VAL A 84 18.79 -10.12 3.42
N ASP A 85 19.27 -10.81 2.38
CA ASP A 85 19.81 -10.32 1.10
C ASP A 85 19.85 -8.78 0.93
N PRO A 86 21.01 -8.14 0.72
CA PRO A 86 21.12 -6.70 0.48
C PRO A 86 20.14 -6.13 -0.56
N LYS A 87 19.68 -6.93 -1.53
CA LYS A 87 18.62 -6.53 -2.47
C LYS A 87 17.26 -6.26 -1.81
N MET A 88 16.94 -6.93 -0.71
CA MET A 88 15.72 -6.73 0.06
C MET A 88 15.76 -5.44 0.89
N SER A 89 16.95 -4.95 1.26
CA SER A 89 17.09 -3.67 1.98
C SER A 89 16.84 -2.43 1.11
N GLU A 90 16.89 -2.55 -0.23
CA GLU A 90 16.68 -1.41 -1.15
C GLU A 90 15.25 -0.84 -1.13
N SER A 91 14.30 -1.59 -0.56
CA SER A 91 12.89 -1.20 -0.48
C SER A 91 12.46 -0.71 0.90
N PHE A 92 13.31 -0.80 1.92
CA PHE A 92 12.93 -0.43 3.28
C PHE A 92 12.53 1.04 3.38
N GLY A 93 11.36 1.29 3.98
CA GLY A 93 10.82 2.64 4.14
C GLY A 93 10.40 3.30 2.83
N ARG A 94 10.43 2.58 1.69
CA ARG A 94 9.87 3.10 0.44
C ARG A 94 8.39 3.33 0.60
N THR A 95 7.94 4.38 -0.05
CA THR A 95 6.53 4.75 -0.10
C THR A 95 6.12 5.05 -1.52
N PHE A 96 4.91 4.69 -1.89
CA PHE A 96 4.26 5.21 -3.09
C PHE A 96 2.78 5.47 -2.81
N ARG A 97 2.15 6.36 -3.58
CA ARG A 97 0.70 6.48 -3.57
C ARG A 97 0.09 5.60 -4.64
N CYS A 98 -1.03 4.97 -4.34
CA CYS A 98 -1.77 4.12 -5.26
C CYS A 98 -3.16 4.70 -5.47
N ALA A 99 -3.61 4.81 -6.71
CA ALA A 99 -5.02 5.07 -6.99
C ALA A 99 -5.87 3.90 -6.48
N VAL A 100 -6.94 4.17 -5.75
CA VAL A 100 -7.74 3.11 -5.09
C VAL A 100 -8.29 2.08 -6.08
N ARG A 101 -8.52 2.46 -7.34
CA ARG A 101 -8.90 1.53 -8.42
C ARG A 101 -7.85 0.46 -8.72
N GLU A 102 -6.57 0.72 -8.46
CA GLU A 102 -5.46 -0.23 -8.66
C GLU A 102 -5.15 -1.03 -7.39
N PHE A 103 -5.81 -0.73 -6.26
CA PHE A 103 -5.53 -1.33 -4.96
C PHE A 103 -5.53 -2.85 -5.00
N GLY A 104 -6.55 -3.46 -5.62
CA GLY A 104 -6.67 -4.91 -5.72
C GLY A 104 -5.53 -5.55 -6.52
N SER A 105 -5.07 -4.90 -7.59
CA SER A 105 -3.95 -5.37 -8.41
C SER A 105 -2.62 -5.32 -7.64
N VAL A 106 -2.38 -4.24 -6.91
CA VAL A 106 -1.18 -4.11 -6.06
C VAL A 106 -1.19 -5.18 -4.96
N GLU A 107 -2.29 -5.29 -4.21
CA GLU A 107 -2.45 -6.27 -3.13
C GLU A 107 -2.26 -7.71 -3.62
N SER A 108 -2.94 -8.10 -4.71
CA SER A 108 -2.85 -9.49 -5.20
C SER A 108 -1.43 -9.86 -5.63
N ASN A 109 -0.71 -8.95 -6.30
CA ASN A 109 0.66 -9.19 -6.74
C ASN A 109 1.65 -9.27 -5.56
N LEU A 110 1.53 -8.36 -4.59
CA LEU A 110 2.38 -8.37 -3.40
C LEU A 110 2.10 -9.58 -2.50
N ALA A 111 0.83 -9.96 -2.34
CA ALA A 111 0.43 -11.09 -1.49
C ALA A 111 0.97 -12.44 -1.98
N ILE A 112 1.13 -12.62 -3.30
CA ILE A 112 1.67 -13.85 -3.89
C ILE A 112 3.14 -13.72 -4.32
N ALA A 113 3.77 -12.58 -4.04
CA ALA A 113 5.14 -12.25 -4.48
C ALA A 113 5.35 -12.40 -6.00
N ASN A 114 4.34 -12.05 -6.81
CA ASN A 114 4.49 -12.00 -8.28
C ASN A 114 5.27 -10.76 -8.73
N MET A 115 5.17 -9.66 -7.97
CA MET A 115 5.94 -8.43 -8.15
C MET A 115 6.44 -7.91 -6.80
N ASP A 116 7.52 -7.14 -6.81
CA ASP A 116 8.09 -6.54 -5.62
C ASP A 116 7.50 -5.15 -5.36
N PHE A 117 7.57 -4.68 -4.11
CA PHE A 117 7.11 -3.34 -3.72
C PHE A 117 7.75 -2.23 -4.59
N ARG A 118 9.04 -2.36 -4.89
CA ARG A 118 9.79 -1.42 -5.75
C ARG A 118 9.22 -1.32 -7.16
N ASP A 119 8.67 -2.39 -7.72
CA ASP A 119 8.14 -2.39 -9.08
C ASP A 119 6.97 -1.42 -9.19
N PHE A 120 6.15 -1.31 -8.14
CA PHE A 120 5.08 -0.32 -8.07
C PHE A 120 5.61 1.09 -7.77
N ALA A 121 6.53 1.20 -6.82
CA ALA A 121 7.10 2.48 -6.40
C ALA A 121 7.86 3.20 -7.53
N ASP A 122 8.54 2.45 -8.39
CA ASP A 122 9.30 3.00 -9.52
C ASP A 122 8.42 3.30 -10.75
N ASN A 123 7.15 2.86 -10.75
CA ASN A 123 6.20 3.06 -11.86
C ASN A 123 5.07 4.05 -11.51
N VAL A 124 5.32 4.96 -10.57
CA VAL A 124 4.42 6.08 -10.30
C VAL A 124 4.48 7.12 -11.41
N GLN A 125 3.38 7.86 -11.60
CA GLN A 125 3.35 9.01 -12.51
C GLN A 125 4.07 10.23 -11.90
N SER A 126 4.10 11.34 -12.63
CA SER A 126 4.81 12.57 -12.23
C SER A 126 4.32 13.19 -10.91
N ASP A 127 3.10 12.88 -10.50
CA ASP A 127 2.50 13.30 -9.21
C ASP A 127 2.75 12.30 -8.06
N GLY A 128 3.55 11.26 -8.31
CA GLY A 128 3.89 10.22 -7.35
C GLY A 128 2.81 9.17 -7.12
N VAL A 129 1.79 9.10 -7.99
CA VAL A 129 0.69 8.12 -7.88
C VAL A 129 0.84 7.00 -8.92
N PHE A 130 0.82 5.76 -8.45
CA PHE A 130 0.69 4.56 -9.27
C PHE A 130 -0.75 4.44 -9.77
N ARG A 131 -0.90 4.37 -11.10
CA ARG A 131 -2.18 4.30 -11.81
C ARG A 131 -2.29 3.10 -12.75
N GLY A 132 -1.44 2.09 -12.56
CA GLY A 132 -1.31 0.91 -13.41
C GLY A 132 -0.08 0.99 -14.32
N PHE A 133 0.45 -0.18 -14.70
CA PHE A 133 1.58 -0.26 -15.63
C PHE A 133 1.15 0.20 -17.03
N GLY A 134 1.90 1.13 -17.64
CA GLY A 134 1.61 1.67 -18.97
C GLY A 134 0.59 2.81 -19.01
N ALA A 135 0.08 3.27 -17.86
CA ALA A 135 -0.66 4.52 -17.77
C ALA A 135 0.33 5.70 -17.87
N SER A 136 0.61 6.19 -19.07
CA SER A 136 1.38 7.44 -19.25
C SER A 136 0.54 8.64 -18.81
N GLY A 137 1.09 9.46 -17.91
CA GLY A 137 0.55 10.77 -17.54
C GLY A 137 0.75 11.82 -18.62
#